data_AF-A0A7V0SEM6-F1
#
_entry.id   AF-A0A7V0SEM6-F1
#
_cell.length_a   1.000
_cell.length_b   1.000
_cell.length_c   1.000
_cell.angle_alpha   90.00
_cell.angle_beta   90.00
_cell.angle_gamma   90.00
#
_symmetry.space_group_name_H-M   'P 1'
#
loop_
_entity.id
_entity.type
_entity.pdbx_description
1 polymer ?
#
loop_
_entity_poly.entity_id
_entity_poly.type
_entity_poly.pdbx_seq_one_letter_code
_entity_poly.pdbx_strand_id
1 'polypeptide(L)'
;LMVAAIVVVPVLSYFYAGGAGPITASMAAKNIPLALWPEKGFTVLAFISTMAWGLGYFGQPHILARFMGIRSAGELPRSMRIAVIWVLISLGGAVAVGIISIPLFPNLPGGDHEKVFIYMINLIFNPWAGGVLLAAILSAIMSTIDSQLLVLSSTLTEDFYLKVIKKDASQKELVYIGRASVIAVSLAALVLALNPRATILGLVAYAWGGFGAAFGPLVICALYWRRTPWQSALAGMITGTVVLVLWKQMGMGEYLYEIVPGFLSNAGAIAIANLYFSQNNGEVLAEYDAVVKESRAEA
;
A
#
# COMPACT_ATOMS: atom_id res chain seq x y z
N LEU A 1 -17.43 -11.40 2.00
CA LEU A 1 -17.33 -12.19 3.25
C LEU A 1 -16.37 -11.55 4.27
N MET A 2 -15.12 -11.21 3.89
CA MET A 2 -14.18 -10.55 4.81
C MET A 2 -14.68 -9.21 5.38
N VAL A 3 -15.36 -8.38 4.58
CA VAL A 3 -15.95 -7.14 5.12
C VAL A 3 -17.09 -7.40 6.10
N ALA A 4 -17.85 -8.47 5.91
CA ALA A 4 -18.83 -8.85 6.93
C ALA A 4 -18.12 -9.27 8.22
N ALA A 5 -17.02 -10.01 8.12
CA ALA A 5 -16.20 -10.40 9.28
C ALA A 5 -15.61 -9.19 10.02
N ILE A 6 -15.06 -8.19 9.31
CA ILE A 6 -14.48 -6.97 9.93
C ILE A 6 -15.53 -6.10 10.63
N VAL A 7 -16.82 -6.27 10.33
CA VAL A 7 -17.91 -5.58 11.01
C VAL A 7 -18.49 -6.43 12.15
N VAL A 8 -18.79 -7.70 11.89
CA VAL A 8 -19.47 -8.58 12.86
C VAL A 8 -18.58 -8.93 14.04
N VAL A 9 -17.31 -9.27 13.79
CA VAL A 9 -16.37 -9.69 14.85
C VAL A 9 -16.21 -8.61 15.92
N PRO A 10 -15.83 -7.35 15.61
CA PRO A 10 -15.69 -6.33 16.65
C PRO A 10 -17.01 -6.02 17.36
N VAL A 11 -18.15 -6.02 16.65
CA VAL A 11 -19.46 -5.79 17.29
C VAL A 11 -19.76 -6.85 18.35
N LEU A 12 -19.61 -8.13 18.03
CA LEU A 12 -19.84 -9.21 18.99
C LEU A 12 -18.79 -9.20 20.11
N SER A 13 -17.54 -8.88 19.77
CA SER A 13 -16.46 -8.75 20.75
C SER A 13 -16.71 -7.65 21.76
N TYR A 14 -17.30 -6.54 21.33
CA TYR A 14 -17.66 -5.42 22.20
C TYR A 14 -18.67 -5.84 23.27
N PHE A 15 -19.71 -6.57 22.87
CA PHE A 15 -20.70 -7.10 23.83
C PHE A 15 -20.10 -8.18 24.73
N TYR A 16 -19.25 -9.05 24.18
CA TYR A 16 -18.54 -10.07 24.97
C TYR A 16 -17.60 -9.44 26.01
N ALA A 17 -16.92 -8.35 25.67
CA ALA A 17 -16.03 -7.61 26.57
C ALA A 17 -16.77 -6.85 27.69
N GLY A 18 -18.11 -6.89 27.74
CA GLY A 18 -18.90 -6.16 28.73
C GLY A 18 -19.15 -4.69 28.37
N GLY A 19 -19.01 -4.32 27.09
CA GLY A 19 -19.27 -2.97 26.57
C GLY A 19 -18.13 -1.98 26.86
N ALA A 20 -18.43 -0.68 26.80
CA ALA A 20 -17.42 0.38 26.84
C ALA A 20 -16.63 0.43 28.16
N GLY A 21 -17.24 0.09 29.30
CA GLY A 21 -16.62 0.25 30.63
C GLY A 21 -15.29 -0.50 30.78
N PRO A 22 -15.24 -1.83 30.56
CA PRO A 22 -14.00 -2.60 30.64
C PRO A 22 -12.94 -2.18 29.61
N ILE A 23 -13.37 -1.76 28.42
CA ILE A 23 -12.47 -1.27 27.36
C ILE A 23 -11.80 0.03 27.80
N THR A 24 -12.57 1.03 28.23
CA THR A 24 -12.03 2.33 28.65
C THR A 24 -11.17 2.21 29.90
N ALA A 25 -11.55 1.36 30.86
CA ALA A 25 -10.75 1.07 32.03
C ALA A 25 -9.38 0.44 31.68
N SER A 26 -9.36 -0.51 30.75
CA SER A 26 -8.12 -1.17 30.33
C SER A 26 -7.23 -0.25 29.50
N MET A 27 -7.82 0.62 28.68
CA MET A 27 -7.09 1.67 27.97
C MET A 27 -6.47 2.67 28.94
N ALA A 28 -7.23 3.12 29.94
CA ALA A 28 -6.72 4.02 30.99
C ALA A 28 -5.56 3.39 31.77
N ALA A 29 -5.67 2.10 32.13
CA ALA A 29 -4.61 1.37 32.81
C ALA A 29 -3.31 1.26 31.98
N LYS A 30 -3.43 1.23 30.64
CA LYS A 30 -2.29 1.21 29.71
C LYS A 30 -1.87 2.59 29.19
N ASN A 31 -2.46 3.68 29.72
CA ASN A 31 -2.24 5.05 29.25
C ASN A 31 -2.50 5.23 27.74
N ILE A 32 -3.48 4.52 27.19
CA ILE A 32 -3.88 4.64 25.79
C ILE A 32 -4.99 5.70 25.71
N PRO A 33 -4.76 6.84 25.03
CA PRO A 33 -5.78 7.88 24.92
C PRO A 33 -6.95 7.42 24.05
N LEU A 34 -8.17 7.74 24.48
CA LEU A 34 -9.41 7.55 23.69
C LEU A 34 -9.63 8.69 22.69
N ALA A 35 -8.92 9.80 22.86
CA ALA A 35 -9.03 10.94 21.97
C ALA A 35 -8.36 10.64 20.62
N LEU A 36 -9.09 10.89 19.54
CA LEU A 36 -8.56 10.84 18.17
C LEU A 36 -7.49 11.92 17.93
N TRP A 37 -7.54 13.00 18.72
CA TRP A 37 -6.54 14.04 18.75
C TRP A 37 -5.67 13.91 20.02
N PRO A 38 -4.34 13.91 19.90
CA PRO A 38 -3.47 13.95 21.06
C PRO A 38 -3.71 15.22 21.88
N GLU A 39 -3.76 15.11 23.22
CA GLU A 39 -3.99 16.25 24.12
C GLU A 39 -2.90 17.34 23.98
N LYS A 40 -1.68 16.94 23.62
CA LYS A 40 -0.55 17.85 23.35
C LYS A 40 -0.50 18.36 21.90
N GLY A 41 -1.51 18.04 21.09
CA GLY A 41 -1.51 18.27 19.64
C GLY A 41 -0.55 17.34 18.89
N PHE A 42 -0.66 17.32 17.56
CA PHE A 42 0.35 16.67 16.73
C PHE A 42 1.58 17.55 16.61
N THR A 43 2.77 16.97 16.76
CA THR A 43 3.97 17.60 16.21
C THR A 43 3.78 17.73 14.70
N VAL A 44 4.19 18.88 14.13
CA VAL A 44 4.05 19.14 12.68
C VAL A 44 4.64 17.99 11.85
N LEU A 45 5.77 17.43 12.27
CA LEU A 45 6.42 16.28 11.64
C LEU A 45 5.59 14.99 11.72
N ALA A 46 4.94 14.71 12.85
CA ALA A 46 4.08 13.54 13.01
C ALA A 46 2.81 13.65 12.14
N PHE A 47 2.24 14.85 12.06
CA PHE A 47 1.10 15.13 11.19
C PHE A 47 1.44 14.94 9.72
N ILE A 48 2.56 15.53 9.26
CA ILE A 48 3.07 15.35 7.90
C ILE A 48 3.34 13.87 7.61
N SER A 49 4.00 13.16 8.54
CA SER A 49 4.30 11.73 8.39
C SER A 49 3.04 10.88 8.18
N THR A 50 1.99 11.17 8.95
CA THR A 50 0.71 10.43 8.87
C THR A 50 -0.01 10.72 7.55
N MET A 51 -0.03 11.97 7.10
CA MET A 51 -0.63 12.35 5.81
C MET A 51 0.15 11.79 4.62
N ALA A 52 1.47 11.66 4.76
CA ALA A 52 2.35 11.20 3.70
C ALA A 52 2.06 9.76 3.24
N TRP A 53 1.34 8.96 4.04
CA TRP A 53 0.84 7.67 3.60
C TRP A 53 0.01 7.76 2.31
N GLY A 54 -0.73 8.85 2.12
CA GLY A 54 -1.50 9.10 0.90
C GLY A 54 -0.63 9.22 -0.36
N LEU A 55 0.61 9.72 -0.23
CA LEU A 55 1.53 9.89 -1.37
C LEU A 55 1.93 8.56 -2.00
N GLY A 56 1.92 7.47 -1.24
CA GLY A 56 2.31 6.15 -1.75
C GLY A 56 1.33 5.57 -2.78
N TYR A 57 0.09 6.06 -2.87
CA TYR A 57 -0.86 5.61 -3.90
C TYR A 57 -0.38 5.92 -5.33
N PHE A 58 0.24 7.08 -5.53
CA PHE A 58 0.76 7.47 -6.85
C PHE A 58 1.94 6.62 -7.31
N GLY A 59 2.66 6.02 -6.35
CA GLY A 59 3.86 5.25 -6.64
C GLY A 59 3.62 3.77 -6.93
N GLN A 60 2.38 3.27 -6.86
CA GLN A 60 2.09 1.84 -6.93
C GLN A 60 1.64 1.40 -8.33
N PRO A 61 2.47 0.66 -9.09
CA PRO A 61 2.13 0.28 -10.46
C PRO A 61 0.86 -0.55 -10.57
N HIS A 62 0.62 -1.44 -9.60
CA HIS A 62 -0.58 -2.29 -9.58
C HIS A 62 -1.89 -1.52 -9.30
N ILE A 63 -1.82 -0.36 -8.64
CA ILE A 63 -2.98 0.53 -8.46
C ILE A 63 -3.21 1.32 -9.75
N LEU A 64 -2.13 1.86 -10.34
CA LEU A 64 -2.21 2.61 -11.60
C LEU A 64 -2.78 1.75 -12.73
N ALA A 65 -2.35 0.48 -12.83
CA ALA A 65 -2.89 -0.48 -13.81
C ALA A 65 -4.41 -0.69 -13.64
N ARG A 66 -4.95 -0.59 -12.42
CA ARG A 66 -6.40 -0.66 -12.19
C ARG A 66 -7.13 0.60 -12.64
N PHE A 67 -6.51 1.77 -12.54
CA PHE A 67 -7.09 3.01 -13.08
C PHE A 67 -7.18 2.98 -14.61
N MET A 68 -6.23 2.33 -15.28
CA MET A 68 -6.27 2.13 -16.74
C MET A 68 -7.43 1.23 -17.21
N GLY A 69 -8.07 0.50 -16.31
CA GLY A 69 -9.24 -0.33 -16.62
C GLY A 69 -10.58 0.40 -16.55
N ILE A 70 -10.60 1.70 -16.25
CA ILE A 70 -11.84 2.47 -16.20
C ILE A 70 -12.40 2.72 -17.61
N ARG A 71 -13.71 2.62 -17.76
CA ARG A 71 -14.37 2.70 -19.07
C ARG A 71 -14.50 4.12 -19.61
N SER A 72 -14.73 5.08 -18.72
CA SER A 72 -14.87 6.50 -19.04
C SER A 72 -14.58 7.36 -17.82
N ALA A 73 -14.12 8.61 -18.02
CA ALA A 73 -13.84 9.50 -16.90
C ALA A 73 -15.08 9.82 -16.06
N GLY A 74 -16.28 9.81 -16.68
CA GLY A 74 -17.55 10.03 -15.98
C GLY A 74 -17.86 8.98 -14.90
N GLU A 75 -17.25 7.79 -14.93
CA GLU A 75 -17.41 6.77 -13.88
C GLU A 75 -16.52 7.01 -12.65
N LEU A 76 -15.52 7.92 -12.73
CA LEU A 76 -14.56 8.19 -11.65
C LEU A 76 -15.24 8.60 -10.34
N PRO A 77 -16.18 9.58 -10.30
CA PRO A 77 -16.78 10.01 -9.03
C PRO A 77 -17.57 8.89 -8.34
N ARG A 78 -18.22 8.04 -9.13
CA ARG A 78 -18.97 6.89 -8.63
C ARG A 78 -18.02 5.83 -8.06
N SER A 79 -16.96 5.50 -8.81
CA SER A 79 -15.92 4.56 -8.38
C SER A 79 -15.25 5.03 -7.08
N MET A 80 -14.86 6.31 -7.01
CA MET A 80 -14.27 6.92 -5.82
C MET A 80 -15.19 6.85 -4.61
N ARG A 81 -16.48 7.18 -4.76
CA ARG A 81 -17.44 7.14 -3.65
C ARG A 81 -17.59 5.73 -3.09
N ILE A 82 -17.71 4.74 -3.97
CA ILE A 82 -17.78 3.33 -3.58
C ILE A 82 -16.50 2.94 -2.82
N ALA A 83 -15.32 3.25 -3.39
CA ALA A 83 -14.04 2.94 -2.76
C ALA A 83 -13.89 3.56 -1.37
N VAL A 84 -14.20 4.86 -1.22
CA VAL A 84 -14.09 5.58 0.07
C VAL A 84 -15.03 4.98 1.11
N ILE A 85 -16.27 4.65 0.77
CA ILE A 85 -17.21 4.01 1.70
C ILE A 85 -16.64 2.68 2.20
N TRP A 86 -16.12 1.85 1.30
CA TRP A 86 -15.54 0.55 1.67
C TRP A 86 -14.27 0.70 2.53
N VAL A 87 -13.42 1.67 2.22
CA VAL A 87 -12.21 1.98 2.99
C VAL A 87 -12.56 2.45 4.40
N LEU A 88 -13.56 3.32 4.55
CA LEU A 88 -14.02 3.78 5.87
C LEU A 88 -14.55 2.62 6.74
N ILE A 89 -15.36 1.73 6.16
CA ILE A 89 -15.89 0.56 6.87
C ILE A 89 -14.76 -0.38 7.29
N SER A 90 -13.83 -0.69 6.39
CA SER A 90 -12.76 -1.64 6.64
C SER A 90 -11.71 -1.13 7.63
N LEU A 91 -11.23 0.11 7.46
CA LEU A 91 -10.29 0.74 8.40
C LEU A 91 -10.93 0.99 9.75
N GLY A 92 -12.19 1.46 9.79
CA GLY A 92 -12.93 1.64 11.03
C GLY A 92 -13.09 0.33 11.80
N GLY A 93 -13.43 -0.75 11.10
CA GLY A 93 -13.49 -2.10 11.69
C GLY A 93 -12.14 -2.59 12.22
N ALA A 94 -11.05 -2.38 11.47
CA ALA A 94 -9.71 -2.76 11.90
C ALA A 94 -9.25 -2.01 13.17
N VAL A 95 -9.53 -0.70 13.25
CA VAL A 95 -9.26 0.09 14.46
C VAL A 95 -10.11 -0.38 15.64
N ALA A 96 -11.40 -0.67 15.42
CA ALA A 96 -12.28 -1.19 16.45
C ALA A 96 -11.80 -2.55 17.01
N VAL A 97 -11.37 -3.46 16.13
CA VAL A 97 -10.74 -4.74 16.53
C VAL A 97 -9.54 -4.49 17.44
N GLY A 98 -8.65 -3.57 17.06
CA GLY A 98 -7.49 -3.20 17.87
C GLY A 98 -7.87 -2.71 19.27
N ILE A 99 -8.81 -1.76 19.35
CA ILE A 99 -9.24 -1.18 20.63
C ILE A 99 -9.95 -2.20 21.53
N ILE A 100 -10.89 -2.97 20.98
CA ILE A 100 -11.72 -3.92 21.73
C ILE A 100 -10.87 -5.10 22.24
N SER A 101 -9.77 -5.42 21.57
CA SER A 101 -8.87 -6.50 21.99
C SER A 101 -8.07 -6.21 23.25
N ILE A 102 -7.86 -4.94 23.61
CA ILE A 102 -7.01 -4.52 24.73
C ILE A 102 -7.40 -5.19 26.06
N PRO A 103 -8.68 -5.16 26.49
CA PRO A 103 -9.12 -5.88 27.68
C PRO A 103 -9.14 -7.41 27.51
N LEU A 104 -9.37 -7.91 26.30
CA LEU A 104 -9.53 -9.34 26.03
C LEU A 104 -8.19 -10.10 26.04
N PHE A 105 -7.12 -9.44 25.62
CA PHE A 105 -5.79 -10.02 25.50
C PHE A 105 -4.73 -9.09 26.11
N PRO A 106 -4.68 -8.96 27.46
CA PRO A 106 -3.84 -7.96 28.13
C PRO A 106 -2.34 -8.22 28.00
N ASN A 107 -1.93 -9.49 27.85
CA ASN A 107 -0.52 -9.93 27.85
C ASN A 107 -0.14 -10.64 26.55
N LEU A 108 -0.26 -9.95 25.41
CA LEU A 108 0.21 -10.48 24.14
C LEU A 108 1.72 -10.30 23.98
N PRO A 109 2.46 -11.34 23.58
CA PRO A 109 3.88 -11.22 23.26
C PRO A 109 4.08 -10.33 22.01
N GLY A 110 5.20 -9.62 21.96
CA GLY A 110 5.53 -8.71 20.86
C GLY A 110 5.58 -9.43 19.52
N GLY A 111 4.66 -9.10 18.62
CA GLY A 111 4.45 -9.73 17.31
C GLY A 111 3.06 -10.36 17.14
N ASP A 112 2.40 -10.73 18.24
CA ASP A 112 1.06 -11.32 18.19
C ASP A 112 -0.08 -10.29 18.12
N HIS A 113 0.25 -9.00 18.28
CA HIS A 113 -0.73 -7.91 18.18
C HIS A 113 -1.46 -7.88 16.81
N GLU A 114 -0.81 -8.34 15.74
CA GLU A 114 -1.42 -8.40 14.40
C GLU A 114 -2.31 -9.65 14.21
N LYS A 115 -2.24 -10.62 15.13
CA LYS A 115 -3.07 -11.84 15.12
C LYS A 115 -4.35 -11.70 15.95
N VAL A 116 -4.53 -10.57 16.61
CA VAL A 116 -5.66 -10.27 17.49
C VAL A 116 -7.02 -10.58 16.85
N PHE A 117 -7.20 -10.24 15.57
CA PHE A 117 -8.45 -10.54 14.87
C PHE A 117 -8.76 -12.05 14.82
N ILE A 118 -7.73 -12.88 14.60
CA ILE A 118 -7.82 -14.35 14.59
C ILE A 118 -8.14 -14.85 16.00
N TYR A 119 -7.50 -14.29 17.03
CA TYR A 119 -7.77 -14.65 18.42
C TYR A 119 -9.18 -14.30 18.86
N MET A 120 -9.72 -13.14 18.44
CA MET A 120 -11.10 -12.74 18.70
C MET A 120 -12.11 -13.69 18.04
N ILE A 121 -11.84 -14.15 16.81
CA ILE A 121 -12.70 -15.13 16.14
C ILE A 121 -12.77 -16.43 16.95
N ASN A 122 -11.63 -16.97 17.38
CA ASN A 122 -11.58 -18.22 18.16
C ASN A 122 -12.19 -18.09 19.55
N LEU A 123 -12.18 -16.89 20.14
CA LEU A 123 -12.77 -16.64 21.46
C LEU A 123 -14.30 -16.58 21.41
N ILE A 124 -14.87 -15.99 20.36
CA ILE A 124 -16.29 -15.60 20.33
C ILE A 124 -17.15 -16.61 19.56
N PHE A 125 -16.60 -17.22 18.53
CA PHE A 125 -17.35 -18.10 17.65
C PHE A 125 -17.09 -19.56 17.98
N ASN A 126 -18.11 -20.40 17.79
CA ASN A 126 -17.91 -21.84 17.82
C ASN A 126 -16.97 -22.29 16.67
N PRO A 127 -16.37 -23.49 16.74
CA PRO A 127 -15.39 -23.93 15.74
C PRO A 127 -15.87 -23.92 14.29
N TRP A 128 -17.16 -24.15 14.06
CA TRP A 128 -17.76 -24.14 12.72
C TRP A 128 -17.81 -22.73 12.12
N ALA A 129 -18.39 -21.79 12.86
CA ALA A 129 -18.48 -20.39 12.43
C ALA A 129 -17.09 -19.73 12.39
N GLY A 130 -16.24 -20.03 13.38
CA GLY A 130 -14.84 -19.61 13.40
C GLY A 130 -14.08 -20.10 12.17
N GLY A 131 -14.22 -21.37 11.81
CA GLY A 131 -13.61 -21.95 10.60
C GLY A 131 -14.01 -21.22 9.31
N VAL A 132 -15.29 -20.88 9.15
CA VAL A 132 -15.78 -20.10 8.00
C VAL A 132 -15.16 -18.70 7.96
N LEU A 133 -15.05 -18.02 9.10
CA LEU A 133 -14.44 -16.68 9.19
C LEU A 133 -12.93 -16.72 8.93
N LEU A 134 -12.22 -17.73 9.43
CA LEU A 134 -10.80 -17.92 9.15
C LEU A 134 -10.56 -18.25 7.66
N ALA A 135 -11.42 -19.07 7.05
CA ALA A 135 -11.39 -19.33 5.62
C ALA A 135 -11.64 -18.05 4.80
N ALA A 136 -12.47 -17.13 5.31
CA ALA A 136 -12.68 -15.82 4.69
C ALA A 136 -11.40 -14.98 4.63
N ILE A 137 -10.64 -14.97 5.72
CA ILE A 137 -9.36 -14.25 5.82
C ILE A 137 -8.39 -14.84 4.81
N LEU A 138 -8.24 -16.17 4.79
CA LEU A 138 -7.36 -16.86 3.85
C LEU A 138 -7.77 -16.59 2.40
N SER A 139 -9.06 -16.65 2.08
CA SER A 139 -9.59 -16.34 0.76
C SER A 139 -9.31 -14.89 0.33
N ALA A 140 -9.47 -13.93 1.23
CA ALA A 140 -9.17 -12.53 0.96
C ALA A 140 -7.66 -12.32 0.68
N ILE A 141 -6.79 -12.96 1.48
CA ILE A 141 -5.35 -12.91 1.28
C ILE A 141 -4.97 -13.54 -0.06
N MET A 142 -5.51 -14.72 -0.40
CA MET A 142 -5.25 -15.39 -1.68
C MET A 142 -5.63 -14.53 -2.88
N SER A 143 -6.79 -13.86 -2.86
CA SER A 143 -7.21 -12.98 -3.97
C SER A 143 -6.23 -11.83 -4.25
N THR A 144 -5.55 -11.35 -3.21
CA THR A 144 -4.56 -10.27 -3.32
C THR A 144 -3.21 -10.83 -3.76
N ILE A 145 -2.77 -11.95 -3.17
CA ILE A 145 -1.54 -12.64 -3.56
C ILE A 145 -1.58 -13.01 -5.04
N ASP A 146 -2.69 -13.57 -5.53
CA ASP A 146 -2.84 -13.96 -6.93
C ASP A 146 -2.66 -12.78 -7.88
N SER A 147 -3.28 -11.63 -7.55
CA SER A 147 -3.13 -10.41 -8.34
C SER A 147 -1.69 -9.88 -8.35
N GLN A 148 -1.00 -9.90 -7.20
CA GLN A 148 0.37 -9.42 -7.08
C GLN A 148 1.37 -10.36 -7.77
N LEU A 149 1.20 -11.68 -7.63
CA LEU A 149 2.02 -12.68 -8.31
C LEU A 149 1.82 -12.64 -9.83
N LEU A 150 0.61 -12.36 -10.31
CA LEU A 150 0.34 -12.19 -11.74
C LEU A 150 1.10 -10.98 -12.31
N VAL A 151 1.01 -9.81 -11.65
CA VAL A 151 1.72 -8.59 -12.07
C VAL A 151 3.24 -8.81 -12.04
N LEU A 152 3.73 -9.50 -11.01
CA LEU A 152 5.15 -9.83 -10.90
C LEU A 152 5.59 -10.80 -12.01
N SER A 153 4.78 -11.82 -12.30
CA SER A 153 5.04 -12.77 -13.37
C SER A 153 5.16 -12.04 -14.70
N SER A 154 4.19 -11.19 -15.06
CA SER A 154 4.22 -10.45 -16.33
C SER A 154 5.41 -9.50 -16.41
N THR A 155 5.73 -8.81 -15.32
CA THR A 155 6.90 -7.90 -15.27
C THR A 155 8.21 -8.67 -15.51
N LEU A 156 8.40 -9.83 -14.86
CA LEU A 156 9.61 -10.62 -15.03
C LEU A 156 9.69 -11.29 -16.41
N THR A 157 8.56 -11.68 -17.01
CA THR A 157 8.55 -12.31 -18.33
C THR A 157 8.61 -11.32 -19.47
N GLU A 158 7.73 -10.32 -19.49
CA GLU A 158 7.54 -9.43 -20.63
C GLU A 158 8.46 -8.21 -20.55
N ASP A 159 8.65 -7.62 -19.37
CA ASP A 159 9.48 -6.43 -19.22
C ASP A 159 10.96 -6.75 -19.06
N PHE A 160 11.29 -7.86 -18.41
CA PHE A 160 12.68 -8.26 -18.19
C PHE A 160 13.13 -9.35 -19.15
N TYR A 161 12.55 -10.57 -19.09
CA TYR A 161 13.05 -11.69 -19.89
C TYR A 161 12.95 -11.44 -21.39
N LEU A 162 11.78 -11.05 -21.90
CA LEU A 162 11.57 -10.81 -23.33
C LEU A 162 12.38 -9.60 -23.82
N LYS A 163 12.33 -8.46 -23.12
CA LYS A 163 12.99 -7.23 -23.61
C LYS A 163 14.51 -7.23 -23.43
N VAL A 164 15.03 -7.86 -22.37
CA VAL A 164 16.45 -7.78 -21.96
C VAL A 164 17.23 -9.05 -22.26
N ILE A 165 16.66 -10.23 -22.00
CA ILE A 165 17.37 -11.52 -22.09
C ILE A 165 17.21 -12.15 -23.47
N LYS A 166 15.97 -12.38 -23.92
CA LYS A 166 15.66 -13.10 -25.16
C LYS A 166 14.46 -12.50 -25.89
N LYS A 167 14.75 -11.68 -26.89
CA LYS A 167 13.77 -10.86 -27.66
C LYS A 167 12.84 -11.66 -28.58
N ASP A 168 13.18 -12.91 -28.86
CA ASP A 168 12.46 -13.83 -29.74
C ASP A 168 11.87 -15.02 -28.99
N ALA A 169 11.69 -14.91 -27.67
CA ALA A 169 11.10 -15.95 -26.85
C ALA A 169 9.66 -16.30 -27.30
N SER A 170 9.38 -17.60 -27.44
CA SER A 170 8.04 -18.08 -27.81
C SER A 170 7.04 -17.88 -26.67
N GLN A 171 5.73 -17.79 -26.98
CA GLN A 171 4.69 -17.69 -25.94
C GLN A 171 4.75 -18.86 -24.93
N LYS A 172 5.03 -20.08 -25.40
CA LYS A 172 5.18 -21.24 -24.50
C LYS A 172 6.32 -21.03 -23.51
N GLU A 173 7.45 -20.53 -23.99
CA GLU A 173 8.62 -20.22 -23.16
C GLU A 173 8.29 -19.14 -22.12
N LEU A 174 7.63 -18.05 -22.52
CA LEU A 174 7.21 -16.99 -21.61
C LEU A 174 6.30 -17.51 -20.49
N VAL A 175 5.35 -18.40 -20.80
CA VAL A 175 4.48 -19.02 -19.78
C VAL A 175 5.30 -19.86 -18.79
N TYR A 176 6.28 -20.63 -19.25
CA TYR A 176 7.15 -21.42 -18.36
C TYR A 176 8.01 -20.54 -17.47
N ILE A 177 8.64 -19.50 -18.03
CA ILE A 177 9.44 -18.53 -17.27
C ILE A 177 8.57 -17.78 -16.26
N GLY A 178 7.32 -17.44 -16.61
CA GLY A 178 6.37 -16.81 -15.70
C GLY A 178 6.07 -17.69 -14.49
N ARG A 179 5.72 -18.97 -14.74
CA ARG A 179 5.47 -19.94 -13.66
C ARG A 179 6.70 -20.16 -12.77
N ALA A 180 7.89 -20.25 -13.37
CA ALA A 180 9.14 -20.37 -12.62
C ALA A 180 9.41 -19.12 -11.77
N SER A 181 9.14 -17.93 -12.30
CA SER A 181 9.31 -16.66 -11.60
C SER A 181 8.37 -16.55 -10.40
N VAL A 182 7.11 -16.97 -10.56
CA VAL A 182 6.14 -17.04 -9.44
C VAL A 182 6.68 -17.94 -8.33
N ILE A 183 7.13 -19.16 -8.65
CA ILE A 183 7.68 -20.09 -7.65
C ILE A 183 8.90 -19.48 -6.94
N ALA A 184 9.84 -18.92 -7.70
CA ALA A 184 11.06 -18.33 -7.16
C ALA A 184 10.75 -17.18 -6.18
N VAL A 185 9.85 -16.27 -6.56
CA VAL A 185 9.48 -15.15 -5.70
C VAL A 185 8.64 -15.60 -4.50
N SER A 186 7.73 -16.55 -4.67
CA SER A 186 6.97 -17.11 -3.53
C SER A 186 7.89 -17.75 -2.50
N LEU A 187 8.95 -18.45 -2.93
CA LEU A 187 9.96 -19.00 -2.01
C LEU A 187 10.76 -17.90 -1.31
N ALA A 188 11.18 -16.86 -2.02
CA ALA A 188 11.85 -15.72 -1.40
C ALA A 188 10.96 -15.02 -0.37
N ALA A 189 9.69 -14.78 -0.71
CA ALA A 189 8.71 -14.19 0.20
C ALA A 189 8.46 -15.08 1.44
N LEU A 190 8.42 -16.40 1.27
CA LEU A 190 8.32 -17.34 2.39
C LEU A 190 9.52 -17.22 3.34
N VAL A 191 10.75 -17.19 2.81
CA VAL A 191 11.96 -17.03 3.63
C VAL A 191 11.93 -15.72 4.41
N LEU A 192 11.49 -14.62 3.79
CA LEU A 192 11.34 -13.33 4.47
C LEU A 192 10.25 -13.36 5.54
N ALA A 193 9.14 -14.05 5.29
CA ALA A 193 8.01 -14.18 6.22
C ALA A 193 8.34 -15.02 7.46
N LEU A 194 9.37 -15.88 7.41
CA LEU A 194 9.82 -16.67 8.57
C LEU A 194 10.54 -15.84 9.64
N ASN A 195 10.83 -14.55 9.41
CA ASN A 195 11.44 -13.68 10.41
C ASN A 195 10.40 -13.16 11.42
N PRO A 196 10.39 -13.65 12.67
CA PRO A 196 9.35 -13.32 13.65
C PRO A 196 9.44 -11.88 14.19
N ARG A 197 10.54 -11.16 13.89
CA ARG A 197 10.77 -9.78 14.37
C ARG A 197 10.14 -8.72 13.46
N ALA A 198 9.71 -9.08 12.26
CA ALA A 198 9.11 -8.14 11.32
C ALA A 198 7.59 -8.09 11.53
N THR A 199 7.04 -6.89 11.71
CA THR A 199 5.58 -6.67 11.71
C THR A 199 5.06 -6.49 10.29
N ILE A 200 3.85 -6.95 10.03
CA ILE A 200 3.16 -6.80 8.75
C ILE A 200 3.03 -5.31 8.42
N LEU A 201 2.59 -4.48 9.38
CA LEU A 201 2.45 -3.04 9.17
C LEU A 201 3.80 -2.39 8.84
N GLY A 202 4.89 -2.79 9.50
CA GLY A 202 6.22 -2.24 9.26
C GLY A 202 6.77 -2.59 7.88
N LEU A 203 6.60 -3.84 7.44
CA LEU A 203 7.00 -4.29 6.11
C LEU A 203 6.18 -3.58 5.02
N VAL A 204 4.87 -3.47 5.20
CA VAL A 204 3.98 -2.79 4.26
C VAL A 204 4.31 -1.30 4.21
N ALA A 205 4.50 -0.62 5.35
CA ALA A 205 4.90 0.78 5.41
C ALA A 205 6.20 1.01 4.63
N TYR A 206 7.22 0.19 4.87
CA TYR A 206 8.50 0.37 4.20
C TYR A 206 8.40 0.17 2.67
N ALA A 207 7.71 -0.87 2.21
CA ALA A 207 7.48 -1.09 0.79
C ALA A 207 6.62 0.04 0.15
N TRP A 208 5.59 0.50 0.87
CA TRP A 208 4.71 1.59 0.46
C TRP A 208 5.48 2.90 0.31
N GLY A 209 6.35 3.21 1.28
CA GLY A 209 7.27 4.33 1.23
C GLY A 209 8.22 4.24 0.04
N GLY A 210 8.86 3.07 -0.16
CA GLY A 210 9.79 2.83 -1.26
C GLY A 210 9.19 3.11 -2.64
N PHE A 211 8.03 2.53 -2.92
CA PHE A 211 7.31 2.77 -4.18
C PHE A 211 6.84 4.22 -4.30
N GLY A 212 6.29 4.79 -3.23
CA GLY A 212 5.86 6.19 -3.18
C GLY A 212 6.99 7.17 -3.48
N ALA A 213 8.17 6.98 -2.88
CA ALA A 213 9.34 7.82 -3.08
C ALA A 213 9.96 7.66 -4.48
N ALA A 214 9.93 6.46 -5.06
CA ALA A 214 10.55 6.19 -6.36
C ALA A 214 9.66 6.59 -7.54
N PHE A 215 8.39 6.21 -7.51
CA PHE A 215 7.48 6.34 -8.66
C PHE A 215 6.45 7.46 -8.49
N GLY A 216 6.10 7.84 -7.25
CA GLY A 216 5.04 8.82 -7.00
C GLY A 216 5.27 10.17 -7.70
N PRO A 217 6.40 10.85 -7.46
CA PRO A 217 6.71 12.12 -8.13
C PRO A 217 6.80 11.99 -9.64
N LEU A 218 7.39 10.89 -10.12
CA LEU A 218 7.50 10.61 -11.55
C LEU A 218 6.13 10.53 -12.22
N VAL A 219 5.18 9.81 -11.64
CA VAL A 219 3.82 9.67 -12.19
C VAL A 219 3.11 11.02 -12.23
N ILE A 220 3.24 11.83 -11.17
CA ILE A 220 2.67 13.18 -11.15
C ILE A 220 3.32 14.07 -12.22
N CYS A 221 4.66 14.05 -12.33
CA CYS A 221 5.37 14.82 -13.36
C CYS A 221 5.02 14.35 -14.77
N ALA A 222 4.83 13.05 -15.00
CA ALA A 222 4.43 12.53 -16.30
C ALA A 222 3.03 13.00 -16.72
N LEU A 223 2.10 13.16 -15.76
CA LEU A 223 0.72 13.61 -16.01
C LEU A 223 0.59 15.13 -16.21
N TYR A 224 1.38 15.93 -15.47
CA TYR A 224 1.21 17.39 -15.45
C TYR A 224 2.34 18.15 -16.15
N TRP A 225 3.48 17.52 -16.40
CA TRP A 225 4.66 18.17 -16.96
C TRP A 225 5.03 17.58 -18.33
N ARG A 226 4.40 18.14 -19.36
CA ARG A 226 4.52 17.81 -20.79
C ARG A 226 5.92 17.46 -21.29
N ARG A 227 6.96 18.11 -20.75
CA ARG A 227 8.34 18.00 -21.27
C ARG A 227 9.28 17.13 -20.43
N THR A 228 8.77 16.28 -19.55
CA THR A 228 9.61 15.38 -18.73
C THR A 228 10.22 14.25 -19.59
N PRO A 229 11.55 14.19 -19.77
CA PRO A 229 12.20 13.11 -20.51
C PRO A 229 12.59 11.93 -19.60
N TRP A 230 12.97 10.79 -20.20
CA TRP A 230 13.32 9.57 -19.46
C TRP A 230 14.55 9.73 -18.55
N GLN A 231 15.49 10.62 -18.90
CA GLN A 231 16.67 10.91 -18.08
C GLN A 231 16.27 11.54 -16.74
N SER A 232 15.36 12.52 -16.77
CA SER A 232 14.85 13.15 -15.56
C SER A 232 14.05 12.15 -14.72
N ALA A 233 13.26 11.31 -15.36
CA ALA A 233 12.52 10.24 -14.70
C ALA A 233 13.46 9.28 -13.94
N LEU A 234 14.51 8.80 -14.61
CA LEU A 234 15.48 7.90 -14.00
C LEU A 234 16.26 8.57 -12.86
N ALA A 235 16.69 9.82 -13.04
CA ALA A 235 17.37 10.60 -12.01
C ALA A 235 16.50 10.77 -10.76
N GLY A 236 15.21 11.08 -10.95
CA GLY A 236 14.21 11.16 -9.89
C GLY A 236 14.05 9.85 -9.13
N MET A 237 13.79 8.76 -9.86
CA MET A 237 13.61 7.42 -9.30
C MET A 237 14.81 7.00 -8.44
N ILE A 238 16.03 7.11 -8.99
CA ILE A 238 17.26 6.74 -8.27
C ILE A 238 17.42 7.61 -7.01
N THR A 239 17.27 8.92 -7.14
CA THR A 239 17.45 9.86 -6.02
C THR A 239 16.44 9.57 -4.90
N GLY A 240 15.15 9.43 -5.21
CA GLY A 240 14.12 9.15 -4.22
C GLY A 240 14.33 7.82 -3.49
N THR A 241 14.69 6.76 -4.22
CA THR A 241 14.99 5.45 -3.63
C THR A 241 16.22 5.52 -2.73
N VAL A 242 17.31 6.15 -3.18
CA VAL A 242 18.54 6.27 -2.38
C VAL A 242 18.28 7.07 -1.11
N VAL A 243 17.60 8.21 -1.21
CA VAL A 243 17.26 9.03 -0.05
C VAL A 243 16.39 8.26 0.94
N LEU A 244 15.38 7.53 0.47
CA LEU A 244 14.54 6.71 1.36
C LEU A 244 15.34 5.63 2.10
N VAL A 245 16.21 4.90 1.38
CA VAL A 245 17.03 3.84 1.97
C VAL A 245 18.02 4.41 2.99
N LEU A 246 18.72 5.49 2.65
CA LEU A 246 19.66 6.14 3.56
C LEU A 246 18.93 6.73 4.77
N TRP A 247 17.76 7.34 4.58
CA TRP A 247 16.95 7.88 5.66
C TRP A 247 16.52 6.80 6.66
N LYS A 248 16.16 5.61 6.14
CA LYS A 248 15.85 4.45 6.98
C LYS A 248 17.07 3.97 7.76
N GLN A 249 18.21 3.80 7.08
CA GLN A 249 19.43 3.27 7.70
C GLN A 249 20.03 4.20 8.74
N MET A 250 19.88 5.51 8.59
CA MET A 250 20.33 6.52 9.55
C MET A 250 19.40 6.65 10.77
N GLY A 251 18.31 5.88 10.85
CA GLY A 251 17.34 5.97 11.95
C GLY A 251 16.44 7.20 11.91
N MET A 252 16.50 8.01 10.84
CA MET A 252 15.73 9.24 10.74
C MET A 252 14.21 9.00 10.53
N GLY A 253 13.83 7.77 10.21
CA GLY A 253 12.44 7.33 10.11
C GLY A 253 11.62 7.46 11.40
N GLU A 254 12.28 7.52 12.56
CA GLU A 254 11.61 7.75 13.85
C GLU A 254 11.08 9.19 13.99
N TYR A 255 11.67 10.14 13.27
CA TYR A 255 11.29 11.56 13.31
C TYR A 255 10.36 11.96 12.17
N LEU A 256 10.63 11.47 10.97
CA LEU A 256 9.86 11.75 9.77
C LEU A 256 9.81 10.50 8.90
N TYR A 257 8.59 10.11 8.52
CA TYR A 257 8.37 8.96 7.68
C TYR A 257 9.17 9.06 6.37
N GLU A 258 9.87 8.00 5.99
CA GLU A 258 10.93 8.01 4.97
C GLU A 258 10.41 8.35 3.57
N ILE A 259 9.11 8.17 3.32
CA ILE A 259 8.47 8.56 2.06
C ILE A 259 8.56 10.08 1.82
N VAL A 260 8.49 10.92 2.86
CA VAL A 260 8.45 12.38 2.70
C VAL A 260 9.74 12.91 2.07
N PRO A 261 10.94 12.69 2.67
CA PRO A 261 12.19 13.14 2.08
C PRO A 261 12.49 12.42 0.75
N GLY A 262 12.13 11.14 0.61
CA GLY A 262 12.29 10.41 -0.65
C GLY A 262 11.45 11.00 -1.79
N PHE A 263 10.19 11.33 -1.52
CA PHE A 263 9.28 11.93 -2.49
C PHE A 263 9.74 13.35 -2.91
N LEU A 264 10.12 14.19 -1.93
CA LEU A 264 10.59 15.55 -2.20
C LEU A 264 11.91 15.57 -2.98
N SER A 265 12.85 14.70 -2.62
CA SER A 265 14.15 14.61 -3.31
C SER A 265 14.02 14.10 -4.73
N ASN A 266 13.13 13.14 -4.99
CA ASN A 266 12.78 12.71 -6.34
C ASN A 266 12.15 13.85 -7.15
N ALA A 267 11.11 14.52 -6.62
CA ALA A 267 10.49 15.66 -7.30
C ALA A 267 11.51 16.77 -7.63
N GLY A 268 12.40 17.08 -6.70
CA GLY A 268 13.49 18.03 -6.89
C GLY A 268 14.49 17.58 -7.95
N ALA A 269 14.89 16.31 -7.96
CA ALA A 269 15.79 15.75 -8.96
C ALA A 269 15.17 15.78 -10.37
N ILE A 270 13.88 15.47 -10.51
CA ILE A 270 13.16 15.61 -11.79
C ILE A 270 13.16 17.07 -12.22
N ALA A 271 12.81 18.00 -11.33
CA ALA A 271 12.73 19.42 -11.65
C ALA A 271 14.09 19.99 -12.10
N ILE A 272 15.17 19.62 -11.41
CA ILE A 272 16.54 20.02 -11.77
C ILE A 272 16.95 19.39 -13.10
N ALA A 273 16.72 18.09 -13.29
CA ALA A 273 17.09 17.40 -14.53
C ALA A 273 16.31 17.94 -15.75
N ASN A 274 15.05 18.36 -15.57
CA ASN A 274 14.24 19.00 -16.61
C ASN A 274 14.80 20.35 -17.09
N LEU A 275 15.66 21.01 -16.31
CA LEU A 275 16.35 22.23 -16.76
C LEU A 275 17.44 21.94 -17.80
N TYR A 276 18.03 20.74 -17.75
CA TYR A 276 19.12 20.32 -18.63
C TYR A 276 18.64 19.43 -19.78
N PHE A 277 17.63 18.59 -19.51
CA PHE A 277 17.06 17.65 -20.46
C PHE A 277 15.60 18.01 -20.71
N SER A 278 15.21 18.08 -21.98
CA SER A 278 13.81 18.31 -22.39
C SER A 278 13.33 17.17 -23.28
N GLN A 279 12.08 16.74 -23.09
CA GLN A 279 11.45 15.83 -24.02
C GLN A 279 11.21 16.54 -25.36
N ASN A 280 11.85 16.03 -26.40
CA ASN A 280 11.81 16.60 -27.75
C ASN A 280 11.18 15.63 -28.77
N ASN A 281 10.75 14.44 -28.34
CA ASN A 281 10.06 13.51 -29.23
C ASN A 281 8.67 14.05 -29.60
N GLY A 282 8.47 14.39 -30.87
CA GLY A 282 7.22 14.96 -31.38
C GLY A 282 6.01 14.05 -31.21
N GLU A 283 6.19 12.72 -31.30
CA GLU A 283 5.10 11.75 -31.12
C GLU A 283 4.58 11.77 -29.68
N VAL A 284 5.48 11.67 -28.70
CA VAL A 284 5.14 11.70 -27.26
C VAL A 284 4.46 13.01 -26.89
N LEU A 285 4.95 14.12 -27.44
CA LEU A 285 4.36 15.44 -27.19
C LEU A 285 2.96 15.58 -27.80
N ALA A 286 2.76 15.04 -29.01
CA ALA A 286 1.45 15.05 -29.67
C ALA A 286 0.44 14.16 -28.93
N GLU A 287 0.87 12.99 -28.46
CA GLU A 287 0.05 12.09 -27.64
C GLU A 287 -0.38 12.76 -26.34
N TYR A 288 0.57 13.40 -25.62
CA TYR A 288 0.26 14.17 -24.41
C TYR A 288 -0.78 15.26 -24.68
N ASP A 289 -0.60 16.04 -25.74
CA ASP A 289 -1.52 17.14 -26.09
C ASP A 289 -2.91 16.62 -26.49
N ALA A 290 -2.99 15.46 -27.15
CA ALA A 290 -4.24 14.81 -27.49
C ALA A 290 -5.02 14.36 -26.24
N VAL A 291 -4.35 13.66 -25.31
CA VAL A 291 -4.96 13.19 -24.06
C VAL A 291 -5.44 14.35 -23.19
N VAL A 292 -4.64 15.42 -23.07
CA VAL A 292 -5.04 16.63 -22.31
C VAL A 292 -6.25 17.31 -22.93
N LYS A 293 -6.41 17.26 -24.25
CA LYS A 293 -7.58 17.82 -24.93
C LYS A 293 -8.83 16.99 -24.66
N GLU A 294 -8.72 15.67 -24.72
CA GLU A 294 -9.81 14.74 -24.43
C GLU A 294 -10.27 14.86 -22.97
N SER A 295 -9.33 14.87 -22.01
CA SER A 295 -9.67 15.00 -20.59
C SER A 295 -10.39 16.29 -20.25
N ARG A 296 -10.14 17.37 -21.00
CA ARG A 296 -10.83 18.67 -20.84
C ARG A 296 -12.20 18.71 -21.50
N ALA A 297 -12.45 17.85 -22.48
CA ALA A 297 -13.75 17.75 -23.15
C ALA A 297 -14.75 16.91 -22.33
N GLU A 298 -14.25 15.99 -21.50
CA GLU A 298 -15.06 15.14 -20.61
C GLU A 298 -15.33 15.73 -19.22
N ALA A 299 -14.61 16.78 -18.83
CA ALA A 299 -14.71 17.47 -17.53
C ALA A 299 -15.74 18.60 -17.55
#